data_AF-A0A940RT44-F1
#
_entry.id   AF-A0A940RT44-F1
#
_cell.length_a   1.000
_cell.length_b   1.000
_cell.length_c   1.000
_cell.angle_alpha   90.00
_cell.angle_beta   90.00
_cell.angle_gamma   90.00
#
_symmetry.space_group_name_H-M   'P 1'
#
loop_
_entity.id
_entity.type
_entity.pdbx_description
1 polymer ?
#
loop_
_entity_poly.entity_id
_entity_poly.type
_entity_poly.pdbx_seq_one_letter_code
_entity_poly.pdbx_strand_id
1 'polypeptide(L)'
;LESGASAVHAFNERVDKAWQRRRGEPLGPRRRVVLALALLVLCVFLAGAIGLVDLIGSGYRFLAAILLAIYVVPLATIGLARILKQPAPGDQDVPQPAA
;
A
#
# COMPACT_ATOMS: atom_id res chain seq x y z
N LEU A 1 8.30 1.63 -10.09
CA LEU A 1 8.11 3.09 -9.97
C LEU A 1 8.69 3.84 -11.17
N GLU A 2 9.85 3.42 -11.69
CA GLU A 2 10.50 3.99 -12.89
C GLU A 2 9.59 4.08 -14.13
N SER A 3 8.85 2.99 -14.45
CA SER A 3 7.89 2.98 -15.58
C SER A 3 6.67 3.90 -15.37
N GLY A 4 6.23 4.09 -14.11
CA GLY A 4 5.14 5.02 -13.80
C GLY A 4 5.58 6.48 -13.92
N ALA A 5 6.76 6.79 -13.41
CA ALA A 5 7.34 8.14 -13.51
C ALA A 5 7.62 8.54 -14.97
N SER A 6 8.11 7.61 -15.79
CA SER A 6 8.37 7.87 -17.22
C SER A 6 7.08 8.12 -18.02
N ALA A 7 6.01 7.35 -17.75
CA ALA A 7 4.71 7.57 -18.38
C ALA A 7 4.10 8.93 -18.04
N VAL A 8 4.17 9.36 -16.77
CA VAL A 8 3.69 10.68 -16.34
C VAL A 8 4.53 11.80 -16.96
N HIS A 9 5.86 11.61 -17.02
CA HIS A 9 6.76 12.59 -17.62
C HIS A 9 6.49 12.79 -19.12
N ALA A 10 6.34 11.70 -19.88
CA ALA A 10 6.00 11.73 -21.29
C ALA A 10 4.61 12.34 -21.56
N PHE A 11 3.63 12.08 -20.69
CA PHE A 11 2.31 12.69 -20.78
C PHE A 11 2.38 14.21 -20.56
N ASN A 12 3.08 14.65 -19.52
CA ASN A 12 3.23 16.07 -19.21
C ASN A 12 3.95 16.83 -20.35
N GLU A 13 4.97 16.22 -20.97
CA GLU A 13 5.66 16.80 -22.13
C GLU A 13 4.74 16.90 -23.36
N ARG A 14 3.91 15.88 -23.64
CA ARG A 14 2.93 15.91 -24.73
C ARG A 14 1.90 17.02 -24.55
N VAL A 15 1.40 17.18 -23.32
CA VAL A 15 0.45 18.24 -22.98
C VAL A 15 1.08 19.62 -23.17
N ASP A 16 2.33 19.79 -22.73
CA ASP A 16 3.07 21.05 -22.89
C ASP A 16 3.28 21.40 -24.37
N LYS A 17 3.73 20.43 -25.17
CA LYS A 17 3.88 20.60 -26.63
C LYS A 17 2.55 20.89 -27.33
N ALA A 18 1.47 20.22 -26.94
CA ALA A 18 0.14 20.46 -27.51
C ALA A 18 -0.39 21.86 -27.15
N TRP A 19 -0.11 22.35 -25.95
CA TRP A 19 -0.50 23.69 -25.51
C TRP A 19 0.33 24.77 -26.21
N GLN A 20 1.65 24.62 -26.28
CA GLN A 20 2.55 25.54 -26.99
C GLN A 20 2.17 25.65 -28.47
N ARG A 21 1.84 24.53 -29.14
CA ARG A 21 1.36 24.54 -30.54
C ARG A 21 0.06 25.30 -30.73
N ARG A 22 -0.81 25.38 -29.72
CA ARG A 22 -2.12 26.05 -29.82
C ARG A 22 -2.11 27.51 -29.38
N ARG A 23 -1.26 27.90 -28.43
CA ARG A 23 -1.26 29.25 -27.84
C ARG A 23 0.05 30.02 -27.98
N GLY A 24 1.11 29.41 -28.51
CA GLY A 24 2.42 30.05 -28.69
C GLY A 24 3.22 30.27 -27.41
N GLU A 25 2.61 30.08 -26.22
CA GLU A 25 3.26 30.26 -24.93
C GLU A 25 3.38 28.95 -24.13
N PRO A 26 4.43 28.81 -23.30
CA PRO A 26 4.58 27.68 -22.38
C PRO A 26 3.48 27.66 -21.31
N LEU A 27 3.16 26.46 -20.80
CA LEU A 27 2.22 26.33 -19.69
C LEU A 27 2.81 26.92 -18.42
N GLY A 28 2.26 28.05 -17.97
CA GLY A 28 2.62 28.62 -16.67
C GLY A 28 2.40 27.63 -15.50
N PRO A 29 3.20 27.71 -14.43
CA PRO A 29 3.26 26.69 -13.37
C PRO A 29 1.90 26.46 -12.69
N ARG A 30 1.11 27.51 -12.45
CA ARG A 30 -0.24 27.39 -11.86
C ARG A 30 -1.20 26.60 -12.75
N ARG A 31 -1.16 26.79 -14.07
CA ARG A 31 -2.06 26.10 -15.01
C ARG A 31 -1.69 24.63 -15.15
N ARG A 32 -0.39 24.31 -15.12
CA ARG A 32 0.12 22.93 -15.06
C ARG A 32 -0.42 22.17 -13.85
N VAL A 33 -0.37 22.79 -12.66
CA VAL A 33 -0.89 22.18 -11.42
C VAL A 33 -2.40 21.99 -11.50
N VAL A 34 -3.16 22.99 -11.96
CA VAL A 34 -4.62 22.88 -12.10
C VAL A 34 -4.99 21.75 -13.07
N LEU A 35 -4.30 21.64 -14.20
CA LEU A 35 -4.55 20.56 -15.17
C LEU A 35 -4.23 19.19 -14.59
N ALA A 36 -3.10 19.06 -13.89
CA ALA A 36 -2.71 17.82 -13.24
C ALA A 36 -3.72 17.40 -12.17
N LEU A 37 -4.21 18.34 -11.35
CA LEU A 37 -5.25 18.08 -10.36
C LEU A 37 -6.58 17.69 -11.01
N ALA A 38 -7.01 18.42 -12.06
CA ALA A 38 -8.23 18.08 -12.78
C ALA A 38 -8.17 16.67 -13.40
N LEU A 39 -7.03 16.31 -14.00
CA LEU A 39 -6.81 14.98 -14.56
C LEU A 39 -6.80 13.90 -13.46
N LEU A 40 -6.16 14.17 -12.33
CA LEU A 40 -6.12 13.25 -11.20
C LEU A 40 -7.52 12.98 -10.65
N VAL A 41 -8.30 14.04 -10.40
CA VAL A 41 -9.69 13.93 -9.96
C VAL A 41 -10.52 13.13 -10.96
N LEU A 42 -10.40 13.44 -12.26
CA LEU A 42 -11.09 12.71 -13.31
C LEU A 42 -10.71 11.22 -13.30
N CYS A 43 -9.43 10.88 -13.20
CA CYS A 43 -8.95 9.51 -13.13
C CYS A 43 -9.50 8.76 -11.91
N VAL A 44 -9.49 9.39 -10.72
CA VAL A 44 -9.99 8.77 -9.50
C VAL A 44 -11.49 8.50 -9.60
N PHE A 45 -12.27 9.46 -10.09
CA PHE A 45 -13.71 9.27 -10.32
C PHE A 45 -13.97 8.16 -11.34
N LEU A 46 -13.23 8.15 -12.44
CA LEU A 46 -13.39 7.14 -13.48
C LEU A 46 -12.99 5.74 -12.98
N ALA A 47 -11.92 5.63 -12.19
CA ALA A 47 -11.51 4.40 -11.54
C ALA A 47 -12.57 3.88 -10.56
N GLY A 48 -13.25 4.78 -9.83
CA GLY A 48 -14.40 4.45 -9.00
C GLY A 48 -15.58 3.95 -9.82
N ALA A 49 -15.91 4.63 -10.93
CA ALA A 49 -17.03 4.25 -11.80
C ALA A 49 -16.84 2.89 -12.50
N ILE A 50 -15.61 2.55 -12.87
CA ILE A 50 -15.28 1.27 -13.52
C ILE A 50 -15.08 0.14 -12.47
N GLY A 51 -15.20 0.44 -11.16
CA GLY A 51 -15.06 -0.55 -10.09
C GLY A 51 -13.62 -0.99 -9.83
N LEU A 52 -12.63 -0.27 -10.37
CA LEU A 52 -11.20 -0.57 -10.23
C LEU A 52 -10.75 -0.45 -8.77
N VAL A 53 -11.32 0.52 -8.04
CA VAL A 53 -11.09 0.73 -6.61
C VAL A 53 -11.60 -0.47 -5.80
N ASP A 54 -12.79 -0.98 -6.13
CA ASP A 54 -13.39 -2.11 -5.44
C ASP A 54 -12.60 -3.40 -5.74
N LEU A 55 -12.20 -3.58 -7.00
CA LEU A 55 -11.40 -4.71 -7.45
C LEU A 55 -10.05 -4.78 -6.71
N ILE A 56 -9.36 -3.65 -6.57
CA ILE A 56 -8.07 -3.61 -5.88
C ILE A 56 -8.25 -3.84 -4.37
N GLY A 57 -9.30 -3.27 -3.77
CA GLY A 57 -9.63 -3.50 -2.36
C GLY A 57 -9.92 -4.98 -2.06
N SER A 58 -10.68 -5.63 -2.94
CA SER A 58 -10.96 -7.07 -2.86
C SER A 58 -9.68 -7.91 -3.03
N GLY A 59 -8.84 -7.58 -4.02
CA GLY A 59 -7.57 -8.26 -4.26
C GLY A 59 -6.61 -8.16 -3.09
N TYR A 60 -6.50 -6.99 -2.45
CA TYR A 60 -5.70 -6.82 -1.25
C TYR A 60 -6.24 -7.60 -0.05
N ARG A 61 -7.56 -7.63 0.16
CA ARG A 61 -8.17 -8.46 1.21
C ARG A 61 -7.87 -9.95 0.98
N PHE A 62 -7.96 -10.41 -0.25
CA PHE A 62 -7.62 -11.78 -0.61
C PHE A 62 -6.15 -12.10 -0.33
N LEU A 63 -5.24 -11.24 -0.78
CA LEU A 63 -3.80 -11.41 -0.55
C LEU A 63 -3.45 -11.36 0.94
N ALA A 64 -4.08 -10.45 1.69
CA ALA A 64 -3.93 -10.34 3.14
C ALA A 64 -4.41 -11.62 3.84
N ALA A 65 -5.54 -12.19 3.43
CA ALA A 65 -6.06 -13.44 3.98
C ALA A 65 -5.09 -14.62 3.73
N ILE A 66 -4.49 -14.69 2.54
CA ILE A 66 -3.47 -15.71 2.22
C ILE A 66 -2.25 -15.54 3.12
N LEU A 67 -1.71 -14.33 3.25
CA LEU A 67 -0.57 -14.06 4.13
C LEU A 67 -0.90 -14.36 5.59
N LEU A 68 -2.10 -14.01 6.04
CA LEU A 68 -2.59 -14.35 7.37
C LEU A 68 -2.57 -15.87 7.57
N ALA A 69 -3.14 -16.63 6.64
CA ALA A 69 -3.20 -18.08 6.72
C ALA A 69 -1.83 -18.77 6.70
N ILE A 70 -0.90 -18.28 5.86
CA ILE A 70 0.41 -18.93 5.67
C ILE A 70 1.43 -18.49 6.73
N TYR A 71 1.37 -17.25 7.21
CA TYR A 71 2.35 -16.72 8.16
C TYR A 71 1.76 -16.58 9.56
N VAL A 72 0.67 -15.82 9.68
CA VAL A 72 0.16 -15.40 10.99
C VAL A 72 -0.48 -16.56 11.74
N VAL A 73 -1.30 -17.38 11.08
CA VAL A 73 -1.95 -18.55 11.70
C VAL A 73 -0.93 -19.54 12.26
N PRO A 74 0.06 -20.04 11.50
CA PRO A 74 1.03 -20.99 12.05
C PRO A 74 1.90 -20.33 13.13
N LEU A 75 2.30 -19.06 12.95
CA LEU A 75 3.09 -18.35 13.94
C LEU A 75 2.31 -18.16 15.25
N ALA A 76 1.04 -17.76 15.17
CA ALA A 76 0.16 -17.61 16.33
C ALA A 76 -0.11 -18.96 16.99
N THR A 77 -0.32 -20.03 16.22
CA THR A 77 -0.54 -21.38 16.75
C THR A 77 0.67 -21.89 17.51
N ILE A 78 1.88 -21.78 16.92
CA ILE A 78 3.12 -22.21 17.57
C ILE A 78 3.46 -21.31 18.75
N GLY A 79 3.30 -19.99 18.59
CA GLY A 79 3.54 -19.00 19.64
C GLY A 79 2.66 -19.25 20.86
N LEU A 80 1.36 -19.44 20.65
CA LEU A 80 0.40 -19.74 21.72
C LEU A 80 0.69 -21.10 22.36
N ALA A 81 0.99 -22.13 21.56
CA ALA A 81 1.38 -23.43 22.08
C ALA A 81 2.67 -23.38 22.93
N ARG A 82 3.64 -22.53 22.56
CA ARG A 82 4.84 -22.30 23.36
C ARG A 82 4.54 -21.60 24.68
N ILE A 83 3.72 -20.55 24.66
CA ILE A 83 3.34 -19.80 25.87
C ILE A 83 2.58 -20.72 26.83
N LEU A 84 1.62 -21.51 26.34
CA LEU A 84 0.85 -22.43 27.16
C LEU A 84 1.69 -23.61 27.72
N LYS A 85 2.74 -24.02 26.99
CA LYS A 85 3.67 -25.06 27.43
C LYS A 85 4.79 -24.56 28.34
N GLN A 86 4.91 -23.26 28.58
CA GLN A 86 5.84 -22.71 29.58
C GLN A 86 5.09 -22.60 30.91
N PRO A 87 5.31 -23.51 31.88
CA PRO A 87 4.89 -23.29 33.25
C PRO A 87 5.67 -22.09 33.78
N ALA A 88 5.03 -21.23 34.57
CA ALA A 88 5.65 -20.07 35.18
C ALA A 88 7.00 -20.45 35.82
N PRO A 89 8.12 -19.79 35.48
CA PRO A 89 9.36 -19.97 36.21
C PRO A 89 9.20 -19.30 37.58
N GLY A 90 8.67 -20.06 38.54
CA GLY A 90 8.35 -19.55 39.87
C GLY A 90 8.45 -20.57 41.00
N ASP A 91 9.02 -21.76 40.77
CA ASP A 91 9.12 -22.80 41.80
C ASP A 91 10.47 -23.56 41.79
N GLN A 92 11.57 -22.87 41.46
CA GLN A 92 12.91 -23.48 41.49
C GLN A 92 13.89 -22.84 42.49
N ASP A 93 13.43 -21.99 43.41
CA ASP A 93 14.27 -21.43 44.46
C ASP A 93 13.70 -21.72 45.86
N VAL A 94 13.59 -22.99 46.23
CA VAL A 94 13.57 -23.38 47.66
C VAL A 94 14.78 -24.27 47.92
N PRO A 95 15.89 -23.72 48.45
CA PRO A 95 17.01 -24.53 48.91
C PRO A 95 16.53 -25.46 50.03
N GLN A 96 16.59 -26.76 49.78
CA GLN A 96 16.33 -27.78 50.79
C GLN A 96 17.41 -27.68 51.88
N PRO A 97 17.07 -27.36 53.15
CA PRO A 97 18.07 -27.35 54.21
C PRO A 97 18.46 -28.80 54.50
N ALA A 98 19.74 -29.10 54.31
CA ALA A 98 20.35 -30.32 54.79
C ALA A 98 20.42 -30.27 56.32
N ALA A 99 19.61 -31.10 56.98
CA ALA A 99 19.74 -31.44 58.40
C ALA A 99 19.24 -32.86 58.63
#